data_AF-A0A932G9L2-F1
#
_entry.id   AF-A0A932G9L2-F1
#
_cell.length_a   1.000
_cell.length_b   1.000
_cell.length_c   1.000
_cell.angle_alpha   90.00
_cell.angle_beta   90.00
_cell.angle_gamma   90.00
#
_symmetry.space_group_name_H-M   'P 1'
#
loop_
_entity.id
_entity.type
_entity.pdbx_description
1 polymer ?
#
loop_
_entity_poly.entity_id
_entity_poly.type
_entity_poly.pdbx_seq_one_letter_code
_entity_poly.pdbx_strand_id
1 'polypeptide(L)'
;MSERLLIVIGLFLAGVVGLLIWQASGPREPVFEDRTLTRWLDHHVASSAADPPYDSPGWKKADEALRHIGTNAIPTLLKMIRAKDPPPVVLRLLQFAARYRWTRINYRYAQPRQEEAEYAFRVLGTNAANAVPELIKIYEEAVPPSSQRSAALALGHIGRGAQAALPALFRNFTHTNGDVRFYAVSAVMHIGGEPGVVVPALTSALKDSNVNVRWNALAGLSNFGGRARSAVPDIVRMLNDPGMVGSDSITQQVETALWRIAPEKVGKPLVVEDATPMIANDTTIQALKLIFHGKRQTLIPPGRPVPAIAQYWNSDPRPRLTLYRGASASEDTDHFLGHFEVLGLPASDNLNVSTLCIVANEQIILCARDNHRDVFLEIRRVETEAVK
;
A
#
# COMPACT_ATOMS: atom_id res chain seq x y z
N MET A 1 11.95 47.88 44.52
CA MET A 1 12.27 46.88 43.47
C MET A 1 13.61 47.29 42.88
N SER A 2 14.63 46.43 42.90
CA SER A 2 15.98 46.85 42.48
C SER A 2 16.03 47.06 40.97
N GLU A 3 16.78 48.05 40.51
CA GLU A 3 16.96 48.39 39.09
C GLU A 3 17.43 47.17 38.26
N ARG A 4 18.24 46.30 38.89
CA ARG A 4 18.67 45.00 38.34
C ARG A 4 17.51 44.02 38.10
N LEU A 5 16.50 44.02 38.97
CA LEU A 5 15.33 43.15 38.83
C LEU A 5 14.43 43.59 37.67
N LEU A 6 14.31 44.91 37.44
CA LEU A 6 13.60 45.46 36.28
C LEU A 6 14.26 45.07 34.95
N ILE A 7 15.60 45.12 34.89
CA ILE A 7 16.36 44.72 33.70
C ILE A 7 16.19 43.22 33.41
N VAL A 8 16.26 42.36 34.44
CA VAL A 8 16.07 40.91 34.27
C VAL A 8 14.66 40.58 33.80
N ILE A 9 13.63 41.24 34.35
CA ILE A 9 12.23 41.05 33.90
C ILE A 9 12.06 41.54 32.45
N GLY A 10 12.66 42.67 32.08
CA GLY A 10 12.62 43.20 30.71
C GLY A 10 13.27 42.25 29.70
N LEU A 11 14.43 41.67 30.01
CA LEU A 11 15.11 40.69 29.17
C LEU A 11 14.31 39.38 29.06
N PHE A 12 13.70 38.92 30.15
CA PHE A 12 12.83 37.74 30.14
C PHE A 12 11.60 37.96 29.25
N LEU A 13 10.92 39.10 29.39
CA LEU A 13 9.76 39.45 28.56
C LEU A 13 10.15 39.60 27.09
N ALA A 14 11.28 40.24 26.78
CA ALA A 14 11.80 40.33 25.42
C ALA A 14 12.12 38.95 24.83
N GLY A 15 12.70 38.04 25.63
CA GLY A 15 12.94 36.66 25.24
C GLY A 15 11.65 35.88 24.98
N VAL A 16 10.63 36.05 25.82
CA VAL A 16 9.31 35.44 25.63
C VAL A 16 8.63 36.00 24.38
N VAL A 17 8.64 37.33 24.18
CA VAL A 17 8.07 37.97 22.98
C VAL A 17 8.81 37.53 21.72
N GLY A 18 10.14 37.46 21.75
CA GLY A 18 10.95 36.93 20.65
C GLY A 18 10.63 35.48 20.33
N LEU A 19 10.45 34.63 21.36
CA LEU A 19 10.03 33.24 21.21
C LEU A 19 8.61 33.11 20.63
N LEU A 20 7.68 33.97 21.06
CA LEU A 20 6.30 34.03 20.57
C LEU A 20 6.25 34.51 19.12
N ILE A 21 7.03 35.54 18.76
CA ILE A 21 7.16 36.00 17.37
C ILE A 21 7.75 34.89 16.51
N TRP A 22 8.83 34.23 16.98
CA TRP A 22 9.47 33.13 16.27
C TRP A 22 8.50 31.95 16.03
N GLN A 23 7.71 31.56 17.06
CA GLN A 23 6.65 30.56 16.92
C GLN A 23 5.53 31.01 15.97
N ALA A 24 5.16 32.28 15.99
CA ALA A 24 4.13 32.85 15.11
C ALA A 24 4.59 33.02 13.64
N SER A 25 5.91 33.09 13.41
CA SER A 25 6.53 33.18 12.09
C SER A 25 6.88 31.84 11.44
N GLY A 26 6.65 30.71 12.12
CA GLY A 26 6.71 29.38 11.50
C GLY A 26 5.60 29.19 10.45
N PRO A 27 5.68 28.15 9.59
CA PRO A 27 4.61 27.84 8.64
C PRO A 27 3.29 27.69 9.40
N ARG A 28 2.34 28.59 9.13
CA ARG A 28 1.02 28.50 9.76
C ARG A 28 0.37 27.21 9.31
N GLU A 29 -0.20 26.49 10.27
CA GLU A 29 -0.92 25.27 9.98
C GLU A 29 -2.05 25.55 8.98
N PRO A 30 -2.19 24.75 7.91
CA PRO A 30 -3.23 24.99 6.92
C PRO A 30 -4.62 24.79 7.53
N VAL A 31 -5.57 25.58 7.05
CA VAL A 31 -6.94 25.67 7.56
C VAL A 31 -7.93 25.35 6.45
N PHE A 32 -8.99 24.62 6.81
CA PHE A 32 -10.14 24.33 5.96
C PHE A 32 -11.42 24.49 6.78
N GLU A 33 -12.43 25.21 6.27
CA GLU A 33 -13.68 25.53 7.00
C GLU A 33 -13.43 26.01 8.45
N ASP A 34 -12.52 26.99 8.63
CA ASP A 34 -12.14 27.59 9.92
C ASP A 34 -11.56 26.62 10.96
N ARG A 35 -11.14 25.41 10.55
CA ARG A 35 -10.46 24.43 11.38
C ARG A 35 -9.09 24.09 10.83
N THR A 36 -8.13 23.89 11.71
CA THR A 36 -6.78 23.48 11.31
C THR A 36 -6.76 22.04 10.83
N LEU A 37 -5.77 21.68 10.03
CA LEU A 37 -5.60 20.31 9.54
C LEU A 37 -5.57 19.26 10.67
N THR A 38 -4.78 19.50 11.72
CA THR A 38 -4.70 18.60 12.89
C THR A 38 -6.05 18.41 13.57
N ARG A 39 -6.91 19.43 13.59
CA ARG A 39 -8.28 19.32 14.12
C ARG A 39 -9.20 18.51 13.22
N TRP A 40 -9.00 18.56 11.91
CA TRP A 40 -9.73 17.71 10.97
C TRP A 40 -9.33 16.25 11.05
N LEU A 41 -8.06 15.96 11.38
CA LEU A 41 -7.58 14.60 11.56
C LEU A 41 -7.99 14.02 12.92
N ASP A 42 -7.97 14.85 13.97
CA ASP A 42 -8.25 14.43 15.35
C ASP A 42 -9.62 13.73 15.49
N HIS A 43 -9.59 12.47 15.91
CA HIS A 43 -10.76 11.60 16.10
C HIS A 43 -11.65 11.36 14.86
N HIS A 44 -11.23 11.82 13.68
CA HIS A 44 -11.97 11.69 12.43
C HIS A 44 -11.32 10.73 11.44
N VAL A 45 -10.06 10.36 11.67
CA VAL A 45 -9.36 9.31 10.93
C VAL A 45 -8.91 8.20 11.88
N ALA A 46 -8.74 7.00 11.34
CA ALA A 46 -8.29 5.84 12.10
C ALA A 46 -6.90 6.10 12.73
N SER A 47 -6.81 5.97 14.04
CA SER A 47 -5.60 6.04 14.85
C SER A 47 -5.77 5.24 16.14
N SER A 48 -4.68 4.99 16.84
CA SER A 48 -4.66 4.38 18.18
C SER A 48 -5.48 5.16 19.22
N ALA A 49 -5.79 6.44 19.00
CA ALA A 49 -6.67 7.23 19.86
C ALA A 49 -8.15 7.20 19.43
N ALA A 50 -8.45 6.78 18.20
CA ALA A 50 -9.78 6.87 17.64
C ALA A 50 -9.99 5.87 16.49
N ASP A 51 -11.04 5.07 16.56
CA ASP A 51 -11.47 4.21 15.46
C ASP A 51 -12.87 4.65 14.98
N PRO A 52 -12.98 5.82 14.31
CA PRO A 52 -14.26 6.28 13.81
C PRO A 52 -14.77 5.31 12.72
N PRO A 53 -16.10 5.13 12.59
CA PRO A 53 -16.65 4.29 11.53
C PRO A 53 -16.09 4.70 10.17
N TYR A 54 -15.70 3.69 9.37
CA TYR A 54 -15.27 3.90 8.00
C TYR A 54 -16.34 4.72 7.26
N ASP A 55 -15.90 5.73 6.51
CA ASP A 55 -16.78 6.61 5.73
C ASP A 55 -17.74 7.51 6.54
N SER A 56 -17.44 7.74 7.83
CA SER A 56 -18.19 8.71 8.65
C SER A 56 -18.16 10.13 8.06
N PRO A 57 -19.14 11.00 8.37
CA PRO A 57 -19.13 12.39 7.87
C PRO A 57 -17.84 13.16 8.23
N GLY A 58 -17.29 12.91 9.41
CA GLY A 58 -16.01 13.49 9.84
C GLY A 58 -14.83 13.00 9.01
N TRP A 59 -14.78 11.69 8.72
CA TRP A 59 -13.78 11.11 7.83
C TRP A 59 -13.81 11.74 6.45
N LYS A 60 -14.99 11.85 5.83
CA LYS A 60 -15.16 12.46 4.50
C LYS A 60 -14.64 13.90 4.46
N LYS A 61 -14.97 14.69 5.48
CA LYS A 61 -14.50 16.07 5.58
C LYS A 61 -12.99 16.16 5.82
N ALA A 62 -12.40 15.24 6.59
CA ALA A 62 -10.96 15.18 6.76
C ALA A 62 -10.25 14.86 5.42
N ASP A 63 -10.80 13.93 4.64
CA ASP A 63 -10.31 13.60 3.29
C ASP A 63 -10.43 14.80 2.34
N GLU A 64 -11.57 15.50 2.35
CA GLU A 64 -11.80 16.72 1.58
C GLU A 64 -10.82 17.84 1.96
N ALA A 65 -10.64 18.08 3.27
CA ALA A 65 -9.67 19.05 3.77
C ALA A 65 -8.25 18.74 3.29
N LEU A 66 -7.82 17.47 3.35
CA LEU A 66 -6.51 17.04 2.87
C LEU A 66 -6.35 17.24 1.37
N ARG A 67 -7.36 16.90 0.57
CA ARG A 67 -7.35 17.12 -0.88
C ARG A 67 -7.32 18.59 -1.25
N HIS A 68 -8.06 19.43 -0.52
CA HIS A 68 -8.12 20.87 -0.74
C HIS A 68 -6.80 21.55 -0.36
N ILE A 69 -6.25 21.21 0.81
CA ILE A 69 -4.98 21.76 1.29
C ILE A 69 -3.80 21.30 0.41
N GLY A 70 -3.84 20.03 -0.03
CA GLY A 70 -2.82 19.46 -0.90
C GLY A 70 -1.43 19.46 -0.26
N THR A 71 -0.40 19.78 -1.06
CA THR A 71 1.01 19.76 -0.63
C THR A 71 1.35 20.78 0.46
N ASN A 72 0.49 21.77 0.70
CA ASN A 72 0.64 22.71 1.83
C ASN A 72 0.48 22.02 3.20
N ALA A 73 -0.08 20.81 3.24
CA ALA A 73 -0.16 19.99 4.45
C ALA A 73 1.22 19.48 4.91
N ILE A 74 2.16 19.29 3.98
CA ILE A 74 3.40 18.54 4.19
C ILE A 74 4.23 19.04 5.37
N PRO A 75 4.47 20.36 5.56
CA PRO A 75 5.22 20.84 6.72
C PRO A 75 4.59 20.42 8.05
N THR A 76 3.26 20.48 8.15
CA THR A 76 2.51 20.04 9.34
C THR A 76 2.62 18.54 9.52
N LEU A 77 2.47 17.75 8.46
CA LEU A 77 2.55 16.29 8.53
C LEU A 77 3.95 15.82 8.95
N LEU A 78 5.01 16.44 8.43
CA LEU A 78 6.39 16.15 8.83
C LEU A 78 6.63 16.48 10.31
N LYS A 79 6.05 17.58 10.81
CA LYS A 79 6.06 17.94 12.24
C LYS A 79 5.32 16.90 13.09
N MET A 80 4.20 16.37 12.60
CA MET A 80 3.43 15.32 13.27
C MET A 80 4.21 13.99 13.32
N ILE A 81 4.88 13.60 12.23
CA ILE A 81 5.76 12.40 12.23
C ILE A 81 6.90 12.54 13.24
N ARG A 82 7.49 13.73 13.35
CA ARG A 82 8.57 14.05 14.31
C ARG A 82 8.11 14.20 15.76
N ALA A 83 6.80 14.15 16.02
CA ALA A 83 6.28 14.35 17.37
C ALA A 83 6.90 13.34 18.34
N LYS A 84 7.27 13.83 19.53
CA LYS A 84 7.76 13.01 20.65
C LYS A 84 6.87 13.25 21.86
N ASP A 85 6.66 12.20 22.63
CA ASP A 85 6.02 12.34 23.93
C ASP A 85 7.00 12.99 24.92
N PRO A 86 6.54 13.95 25.76
CA PRO A 86 7.35 14.50 26.80
C PRO A 86 7.57 13.44 27.89
N PRO A 87 8.58 13.63 28.76
CA PRO A 87 8.87 12.69 29.83
C PRO A 87 7.65 12.39 30.70
N PRO A 88 7.53 11.18 31.29
CA PRO A 88 6.37 10.77 32.10
C PRO A 88 6.00 11.74 33.23
N VAL A 89 6.99 12.45 33.80
CA VAL A 89 6.76 13.47 34.83
C VAL A 89 5.92 14.64 34.28
N VAL A 90 6.24 15.11 33.08
CA VAL A 90 5.50 16.19 32.41
C VAL A 90 4.10 15.70 32.02
N LEU A 91 3.96 14.44 31.57
CA LEU A 91 2.66 13.85 31.27
C LEU A 91 1.74 13.83 32.50
N ARG A 92 2.26 13.43 33.67
CA ARG A 92 1.48 13.44 34.92
C ARG A 92 1.04 14.85 35.32
N LEU A 93 1.90 15.85 35.13
CA LEU A 93 1.56 17.25 35.39
C LEU A 93 0.46 17.75 34.44
N LEU A 94 0.56 17.41 33.15
CA LEU A 94 -0.47 17.76 32.17
C LEU A 94 -1.80 17.07 32.48
N GLN A 95 -1.76 15.78 32.84
CA GLN A 95 -2.95 15.02 33.26
C GLN A 95 -3.56 15.61 34.54
N PHE A 96 -2.74 16.07 35.49
CA PHE A 96 -3.21 16.75 36.68
C PHE A 96 -3.86 18.09 36.35
N ALA A 97 -3.21 18.91 35.52
CA ALA A 97 -3.76 20.18 35.05
C ALA A 97 -5.10 19.99 34.31
N ALA A 98 -5.19 18.97 33.46
CA ALA A 98 -6.40 18.63 32.70
C ALA A 98 -7.61 18.26 33.59
N ARG A 99 -7.40 17.91 34.87
CA ARG A 99 -8.51 17.67 35.81
C ARG A 99 -9.27 18.95 36.19
N TYR A 100 -8.64 20.11 36.03
CA TYR A 100 -9.30 21.39 36.33
C TYR A 100 -10.11 21.86 35.12
N ARG A 101 -11.44 21.91 35.28
CA ARG A 101 -12.44 22.22 34.22
C ARG A 101 -12.23 23.54 33.47
N TRP A 102 -11.45 24.48 34.00
CA TRP A 102 -11.13 25.75 33.34
C TRP A 102 -10.00 25.65 32.29
N THR A 103 -9.19 24.59 32.30
CA THR A 103 -8.12 24.39 31.30
C THR A 103 -8.56 23.37 30.26
N ARG A 104 -8.63 23.77 28.98
CA ARG A 104 -8.92 22.87 27.85
C ARG A 104 -7.67 22.12 27.34
N ILE A 105 -6.77 21.73 28.25
CA ILE A 105 -5.49 21.11 27.87
C ILE A 105 -5.72 19.60 27.70
N ASN A 106 -5.99 19.18 26.47
CA ASN A 106 -5.97 17.77 26.08
C ASN A 106 -4.59 17.44 25.49
N TYR A 107 -3.75 16.77 26.28
CA TYR A 107 -2.47 16.29 25.79
C TYR A 107 -2.69 15.13 24.80
N ARG A 108 -2.11 15.24 23.58
CA ARG A 108 -2.18 14.21 22.54
C ARG A 108 -0.85 13.47 22.46
N TYR A 109 -0.90 12.15 22.59
CA TYR A 109 0.28 11.30 22.44
C TYR A 109 0.92 11.45 21.06
N ALA A 110 2.20 11.12 20.93
CA ALA A 110 2.94 11.19 19.67
C ALA A 110 2.41 10.16 18.66
N GLN A 111 2.11 8.95 19.11
CA GLN A 111 1.69 7.86 18.23
C GLN A 111 0.41 8.17 17.43
N PRO A 112 -0.71 8.62 18.03
CA PRO A 112 -1.89 9.01 17.25
C PRO A 112 -1.60 10.10 16.22
N ARG A 113 -0.76 11.08 16.56
CA ARG A 113 -0.36 12.15 15.63
C ARG A 113 0.46 11.60 14.46
N GLN A 114 1.31 10.61 14.70
CA GLN A 114 2.12 9.97 13.67
C GLN A 114 1.24 9.13 12.72
N GLU A 115 0.26 8.41 13.26
CA GLU A 115 -0.72 7.62 12.48
C GLU A 115 -1.66 8.52 11.66
N GLU A 116 -2.10 9.66 12.21
CA GLU A 116 -2.85 10.68 11.47
C GLU A 116 -2.04 11.28 10.32
N ALA A 117 -0.74 11.51 10.54
CA ALA A 117 0.14 12.00 9.49
C ALA A 117 0.37 10.96 8.40
N GLU A 118 0.54 9.68 8.78
CA GLU A 118 0.61 8.55 7.84
C GLU A 118 -0.66 8.47 6.98
N TYR A 119 -1.84 8.55 7.61
CA TYR A 119 -3.12 8.62 6.90
C TYR A 119 -3.14 9.77 5.90
N ALA A 120 -2.70 10.96 6.31
CA ALA A 120 -2.66 12.13 5.44
C ALA A 120 -1.70 11.96 4.26
N PHE A 121 -0.54 11.35 4.46
CA PHE A 121 0.37 10.99 3.36
C PHE A 121 -0.26 9.95 2.42
N ARG A 122 -1.05 9.02 2.92
CA ARG A 122 -1.81 8.08 2.10
C ARG A 122 -2.85 8.77 1.22
N VAL A 123 -3.54 9.80 1.73
CA VAL A 123 -4.50 10.60 0.95
C VAL A 123 -3.80 11.45 -0.11
N LEU A 124 -2.67 12.07 0.23
CA LEU A 124 -1.88 12.85 -0.72
C LEU A 124 -1.22 11.97 -1.80
N GLY A 125 -0.81 10.75 -1.43
CA GLY A 125 -0.18 9.78 -2.32
C GLY A 125 1.02 10.37 -3.06
N THR A 126 1.04 10.22 -4.37
CA THR A 126 2.12 10.70 -5.25
C THR A 126 2.30 12.21 -5.24
N ASN A 127 1.29 12.99 -4.83
CA ASN A 127 1.41 14.45 -4.75
C ASN A 127 2.39 14.90 -3.66
N ALA A 128 2.70 14.05 -2.68
CA ALA A 128 3.62 14.37 -1.59
C ALA A 128 5.10 14.06 -1.90
N ALA A 129 5.48 13.90 -3.19
CA ALA A 129 6.86 13.57 -3.59
C ALA A 129 7.92 14.57 -3.09
N ASN A 130 7.58 15.85 -2.92
CA ASN A 130 8.47 16.86 -2.35
C ASN A 130 8.78 16.65 -0.86
N ALA A 131 8.05 15.77 -0.15
CA ALA A 131 8.35 15.40 1.24
C ALA A 131 9.49 14.36 1.34
N VAL A 132 9.84 13.68 0.24
CA VAL A 132 10.77 12.53 0.24
C VAL A 132 12.12 12.83 0.91
N PRO A 133 12.83 13.94 0.61
CA PRO A 133 14.13 14.21 1.24
C PRO A 133 14.02 14.31 2.77
N GLU A 134 12.99 14.99 3.27
CA GLU A 134 12.81 15.16 4.72
C GLU A 134 12.32 13.88 5.39
N LEU A 135 11.51 13.06 4.71
CA LEU A 135 11.11 11.73 5.19
C LEU A 135 12.30 10.78 5.27
N ILE A 136 13.21 10.79 4.29
CA ILE A 136 14.48 10.03 4.34
C ILE A 136 15.29 10.47 5.55
N LYS A 137 15.43 11.78 5.77
CA LYS A 137 16.14 12.32 6.93
C LYS A 137 15.53 11.85 8.25
N ILE A 138 14.19 11.94 8.41
CA ILE A 138 13.49 11.44 9.60
C ILE A 138 13.73 9.93 9.80
N TYR A 139 13.74 9.16 8.71
CA TYR A 139 13.96 7.72 8.74
C TYR A 139 15.40 7.35 9.16
N GLU A 140 16.40 8.08 8.68
CA GLU A 140 17.83 7.84 8.95
C GLU A 140 18.28 8.35 10.32
N GLU A 141 17.74 9.47 10.80
CA GLU A 141 18.15 10.12 12.07
C GLU A 141 17.76 9.32 13.34
N ALA A 142 17.22 8.11 13.21
CA ALA A 142 16.86 7.22 14.31
C ALA A 142 16.04 7.91 15.43
N VAL A 143 15.16 8.83 15.04
CA VAL A 143 14.12 9.44 15.87
C VAL A 143 13.11 8.33 16.23
N PRO A 144 12.46 8.29 17.42
CA PRO A 144 12.05 7.04 18.09
C PRO A 144 11.35 6.07 17.13
N PRO A 145 11.45 4.74 17.33
CA PRO A 145 11.04 3.75 16.32
C PRO A 145 9.67 4.00 15.65
N SER A 146 8.73 4.63 16.35
CA SER A 146 7.44 5.07 15.80
C SER A 146 7.54 6.17 14.72
N SER A 147 8.41 7.17 14.86
CA SER A 147 8.71 8.17 13.81
C SER A 147 9.36 7.52 12.59
N GLN A 148 10.31 6.61 12.81
CA GLN A 148 10.96 5.87 11.71
C GLN A 148 9.94 5.00 10.96
N ARG A 149 9.07 4.30 11.69
CA ARG A 149 7.92 3.56 11.13
C ARG A 149 7.06 4.46 10.26
N SER A 150 6.55 5.57 10.79
CA SER A 150 5.63 6.44 10.05
C SER A 150 6.30 7.10 8.84
N ALA A 151 7.60 7.40 8.91
CA ALA A 151 8.35 7.87 7.76
C ALA A 151 8.44 6.81 6.66
N ALA A 152 8.73 5.54 7.02
CA ALA A 152 8.75 4.44 6.06
C ALA A 152 7.40 4.22 5.38
N LEU A 153 6.30 4.23 6.15
CA LEU A 153 4.95 4.08 5.61
C LEU A 153 4.55 5.26 4.71
N ALA A 154 4.87 6.50 5.10
CA ALA A 154 4.68 7.67 4.27
C ALA A 154 5.45 7.59 2.94
N LEU A 155 6.71 7.15 2.97
CA LEU A 155 7.50 6.90 1.75
C LEU A 155 6.85 5.83 0.87
N GLY A 156 6.34 4.75 1.48
CA GLY A 156 5.55 3.72 0.80
C GLY A 156 4.31 4.28 0.11
N HIS A 157 3.54 5.14 0.79
CA HIS A 157 2.34 5.78 0.25
C HIS A 157 2.63 6.75 -0.90
N ILE A 158 3.78 7.43 -0.89
CA ILE A 158 4.24 8.24 -2.02
C ILE A 158 4.54 7.37 -3.25
N GLY A 159 4.96 6.11 -3.04
CA GLY A 159 5.20 5.14 -4.09
C GLY A 159 6.46 5.44 -4.89
N ARG A 160 6.39 5.30 -6.24
CA ARG A 160 7.57 5.45 -7.13
C ARG A 160 8.29 6.79 -7.00
N GLY A 161 7.60 7.86 -6.61
CA GLY A 161 8.23 9.17 -6.35
C GLY A 161 9.25 9.15 -5.20
N ALA A 162 9.23 8.10 -4.36
CA ALA A 162 10.14 7.91 -3.24
C ALA A 162 11.30 6.93 -3.52
N GLN A 163 11.62 6.62 -4.79
CA GLN A 163 12.73 5.73 -5.15
C GLN A 163 14.08 6.15 -4.56
N ALA A 164 14.31 7.44 -4.35
CA ALA A 164 15.51 7.95 -3.68
C ALA A 164 15.69 7.43 -2.24
N ALA A 165 14.61 6.93 -1.60
CA ALA A 165 14.66 6.36 -0.26
C ALA A 165 15.10 4.88 -0.23
N LEU A 166 15.13 4.19 -1.38
CA LEU A 166 15.46 2.76 -1.43
C LEU A 166 16.79 2.41 -0.76
N PRO A 167 17.91 3.15 -0.98
CA PRO A 167 19.17 2.85 -0.29
C PRO A 167 19.06 2.93 1.23
N ALA A 168 18.29 3.88 1.76
CA ALA A 168 18.08 4.02 3.20
C ALA A 168 17.24 2.86 3.76
N LEU A 169 16.17 2.50 3.05
CA LEU A 169 15.28 1.39 3.44
C LEU A 169 16.02 0.04 3.41
N PHE A 170 16.85 -0.22 2.40
CA PHE A 170 17.58 -1.50 2.29
C PHE A 170 18.54 -1.74 3.45
N ARG A 171 19.17 -0.69 4.01
CA ARG A 171 20.05 -0.85 5.18
C ARG A 171 19.30 -1.44 6.38
N ASN A 172 18.00 -1.17 6.50
CA ASN A 172 17.18 -1.65 7.60
C ASN A 172 16.56 -3.03 7.37
N PHE A 173 16.81 -3.70 6.24
CA PHE A 173 16.41 -5.10 6.02
C PHE A 173 17.12 -6.07 6.97
N THR A 174 18.22 -5.65 7.58
CA THR A 174 19.01 -6.47 8.54
C THR A 174 19.03 -5.87 9.94
N HIS A 175 18.13 -4.91 10.22
CA HIS A 175 18.05 -4.25 11.52
C HIS A 175 17.70 -5.26 12.63
N THR A 176 18.24 -5.07 13.85
CA THR A 176 18.04 -6.01 14.97
C THR A 176 16.57 -6.09 15.41
N ASN A 177 15.86 -4.96 15.42
CA ASN A 177 14.42 -4.88 15.66
C ASN A 177 13.61 -5.35 14.44
N GLY A 178 12.77 -6.37 14.62
CA GLY A 178 11.92 -6.94 13.58
C GLY A 178 10.84 -5.99 13.03
N ASP A 179 10.36 -5.03 13.82
CA ASP A 179 9.39 -4.03 13.34
C ASP A 179 10.04 -3.08 12.33
N VAL A 180 11.28 -2.66 12.59
CA VAL A 180 12.05 -1.81 11.68
C VAL A 180 12.27 -2.52 10.35
N ARG A 181 12.61 -3.81 10.38
CA ARG A 181 12.72 -4.65 9.17
C ARG A 181 11.39 -4.73 8.43
N PHE A 182 10.30 -4.99 9.17
CA PHE A 182 8.95 -5.09 8.60
C PHE A 182 8.54 -3.83 7.85
N TYR A 183 8.70 -2.65 8.45
CA TYR A 183 8.34 -1.39 7.80
C TYR A 183 9.26 -1.02 6.65
N ALA A 184 10.55 -1.36 6.72
CA ALA A 184 11.47 -1.18 5.60
C ALA A 184 11.05 -2.02 4.38
N VAL A 185 10.76 -3.31 4.58
CA VAL A 185 10.30 -4.21 3.52
C VAL A 185 8.94 -3.77 2.97
N SER A 186 8.01 -3.38 3.84
CA SER A 186 6.69 -2.85 3.43
C SER A 186 6.83 -1.60 2.56
N ALA A 187 7.68 -0.64 2.96
CA ALA A 187 7.91 0.57 2.19
C ALA A 187 8.51 0.27 0.80
N VAL A 188 9.54 -0.58 0.74
CA VAL A 188 10.14 -1.01 -0.53
C VAL A 188 9.11 -1.70 -1.45
N MET A 189 8.23 -2.54 -0.90
CA MET A 189 7.16 -3.17 -1.66
C MET A 189 6.24 -2.15 -2.35
N HIS A 190 5.87 -1.07 -1.66
CA HIS A 190 4.98 -0.04 -2.20
C HIS A 190 5.68 0.97 -3.11
N ILE A 191 6.95 1.28 -2.84
CA ILE A 191 7.77 2.15 -3.70
C ILE A 191 8.08 1.43 -5.03
N GLY A 192 8.33 0.13 -4.97
CA GLY A 192 8.85 -0.65 -6.09
C GLY A 192 10.28 -0.22 -6.44
N GLY A 193 10.66 -0.38 -7.71
CA GLY A 193 11.99 -0.01 -8.18
C GLY A 193 12.43 -0.87 -9.35
N GLU A 194 13.70 -0.73 -9.72
CA GLU A 194 14.33 -1.57 -10.72
C GLU A 194 14.39 -3.03 -10.20
N PRO A 195 13.90 -4.03 -10.97
CA PRO A 195 13.83 -5.41 -10.51
C PRO A 195 15.18 -6.00 -10.08
N GLY A 196 16.25 -5.72 -10.81
CA GLY A 196 17.60 -6.17 -10.50
C GLY A 196 18.12 -5.71 -9.12
N VAL A 197 17.61 -4.61 -8.59
CA VAL A 197 17.92 -4.12 -7.24
C VAL A 197 16.93 -4.63 -6.19
N VAL A 198 15.63 -4.54 -6.46
CA VAL A 198 14.60 -4.80 -5.44
C VAL A 198 14.34 -6.30 -5.24
N VAL A 199 14.34 -7.10 -6.31
CA VAL A 199 14.03 -8.54 -6.24
C VAL A 199 15.05 -9.28 -5.37
N PRO A 200 16.39 -9.08 -5.50
CA PRO A 200 17.34 -9.74 -4.62
C PRO A 200 17.15 -9.38 -3.14
N ALA A 201 16.86 -8.11 -2.83
CA ALA A 201 16.63 -7.66 -1.47
C ALA A 201 15.37 -8.27 -0.85
N LEU A 202 14.26 -8.32 -1.59
CA LEU A 202 13.04 -8.99 -1.11
C LEU A 202 13.25 -10.51 -1.00
N THR A 203 14.02 -11.12 -1.91
CA THR A 203 14.36 -12.55 -1.86
C THR A 203 15.15 -12.90 -0.60
N SER A 204 16.05 -12.02 -0.13
CA SER A 204 16.74 -12.25 1.14
C SER A 204 15.78 -12.13 2.33
N ALA A 205 14.81 -11.22 2.28
CA ALA A 205 13.81 -11.02 3.33
C ALA A 205 12.82 -12.20 3.45
N LEU A 206 12.71 -13.09 2.46
CA LEU A 206 11.99 -14.37 2.61
C LEU A 206 12.60 -15.31 3.67
N LYS A 207 13.84 -15.05 4.10
CA LYS A 207 14.55 -15.85 5.11
C LYS A 207 14.56 -15.20 6.50
N ASP A 208 13.81 -14.11 6.67
CA ASP A 208 13.79 -13.37 7.92
C ASP A 208 13.21 -14.20 9.08
N SER A 209 13.71 -14.01 10.29
CA SER A 209 13.19 -14.70 11.47
C SER A 209 11.76 -14.27 11.82
N ASN A 210 11.36 -13.04 11.49
CA ASN A 210 10.02 -12.52 11.70
C ASN A 210 9.10 -12.93 10.55
N VAL A 211 8.02 -13.64 10.90
CA VAL A 211 7.00 -14.10 9.94
C VAL A 211 6.43 -12.94 9.13
N ASN A 212 6.10 -11.80 9.74
CA ASN A 212 5.48 -10.67 9.05
C ASN A 212 6.42 -10.06 7.99
N VAL A 213 7.73 -10.12 8.21
CA VAL A 213 8.73 -9.66 7.22
C VAL A 213 8.72 -10.59 6.01
N ARG A 214 8.71 -11.91 6.23
CA ARG A 214 8.66 -12.91 5.15
C ARG A 214 7.38 -12.76 4.32
N TRP A 215 6.25 -12.51 4.97
CA TRP A 215 4.96 -12.24 4.29
C TRP A 215 5.02 -11.02 3.38
N ASN A 216 5.51 -9.89 3.88
CA ASN A 216 5.67 -8.68 3.07
C ASN A 216 6.63 -8.89 1.91
N ALA A 217 7.71 -9.64 2.12
CA ALA A 217 8.66 -9.97 1.08
C ALA A 217 8.03 -10.82 -0.03
N LEU A 218 7.23 -11.83 0.32
CA LEU A 218 6.48 -12.66 -0.63
C LEU A 218 5.46 -11.83 -1.42
N ALA A 219 4.68 -10.98 -0.73
CA ALA A 219 3.72 -10.08 -1.36
C ALA A 219 4.43 -9.09 -2.31
N GLY A 220 5.59 -8.57 -1.90
CA GLY A 220 6.43 -7.70 -2.72
C GLY A 220 6.92 -8.40 -3.98
N LEU A 221 7.51 -9.59 -3.86
CA LEU A 221 7.97 -10.37 -5.01
C LEU A 221 6.81 -10.71 -5.97
N SER A 222 5.64 -11.02 -5.41
CA SER A 222 4.42 -11.26 -6.18
C SER A 222 4.01 -10.04 -7.02
N ASN A 223 4.23 -8.81 -6.52
CA ASN A 223 3.99 -7.57 -7.25
C ASN A 223 4.98 -7.32 -8.40
N PHE A 224 6.19 -7.89 -8.33
CA PHE A 224 7.14 -7.86 -9.44
C PHE A 224 6.83 -8.89 -10.52
N GLY A 225 6.10 -9.95 -10.18
CA GLY A 225 5.58 -10.91 -11.15
C GLY A 225 6.67 -11.72 -11.84
N GLY A 226 6.57 -11.93 -13.16
CA GLY A 226 7.56 -12.68 -13.94
C GLY A 226 8.99 -12.13 -13.82
N ARG A 227 9.15 -10.85 -13.47
CA ARG A 227 10.46 -10.23 -13.19
C ARG A 227 11.11 -10.71 -11.89
N ALA A 228 10.34 -11.35 -11.01
CA ALA A 228 10.82 -12.00 -9.79
C ALA A 228 11.07 -13.52 -9.97
N ARG A 229 11.14 -14.04 -11.21
CA ARG A 229 11.38 -15.47 -11.49
C ARG A 229 12.64 -16.03 -10.80
N SER A 230 13.66 -15.21 -10.59
CA SER A 230 14.87 -15.61 -9.85
C SER A 230 14.59 -15.99 -8.39
N ALA A 231 13.49 -15.51 -7.79
CA ALA A 231 13.10 -15.81 -6.42
C ALA A 231 12.30 -17.11 -6.27
N VAL A 232 11.89 -17.76 -7.36
CA VAL A 232 11.04 -18.97 -7.34
C VAL A 232 11.61 -20.07 -6.42
N PRO A 233 12.92 -20.40 -6.44
CA PRO A 233 13.46 -21.43 -5.54
C PRO A 233 13.36 -21.08 -4.05
N ASP A 234 13.45 -19.79 -3.70
CA ASP A 234 13.27 -19.31 -2.31
C ASP A 234 11.79 -19.33 -1.92
N ILE A 235 10.90 -18.93 -2.83
CA ILE A 235 9.45 -18.95 -2.62
C ILE A 235 8.93 -20.38 -2.43
N VAL A 236 9.35 -21.35 -3.26
CA VAL A 236 8.96 -22.76 -3.11
C VAL A 236 9.41 -23.33 -1.76
N ARG A 237 10.56 -22.91 -1.25
CA ARG A 237 11.03 -23.34 0.08
C ARG A 237 10.14 -22.87 1.22
N MET A 238 9.36 -21.80 1.03
CA MET A 238 8.43 -21.30 2.05
C MET A 238 7.26 -22.27 2.32
N LEU A 239 6.97 -23.20 1.40
CA LEU A 239 5.99 -24.28 1.66
C LEU A 239 6.37 -25.16 2.86
N ASN A 240 7.66 -25.18 3.21
CA ASN A 240 8.18 -25.95 4.35
C ASN A 240 8.49 -25.06 5.56
N ASP A 241 8.07 -23.79 5.57
CA ASP A 241 8.36 -22.86 6.66
C ASP A 241 7.40 -23.09 7.85
N PRO A 242 7.91 -23.54 9.01
CA PRO A 242 7.08 -23.85 10.18
C PRO A 242 6.54 -22.61 10.90
N GLY A 243 7.09 -21.42 10.61
CA GLY A 243 6.78 -20.17 11.31
C GLY A 243 5.69 -19.33 10.66
N MET A 244 5.27 -19.64 9.43
CA MET A 244 4.01 -19.10 8.91
C MET A 244 2.87 -19.91 9.53
N VAL A 245 1.85 -19.27 10.08
CA VAL A 245 0.81 -19.97 10.86
C VAL A 245 -0.37 -20.34 9.94
N GLY A 246 -0.71 -21.64 9.91
CA GLY A 246 -1.87 -22.22 9.21
C GLY A 246 -1.47 -22.93 7.90
N SER A 247 -1.48 -24.27 7.87
CA SER A 247 -1.16 -25.09 6.68
C SER A 247 -1.92 -24.67 5.42
N ASP A 248 -3.16 -24.26 5.61
CA ASP A 248 -4.10 -23.97 4.53
C ASP A 248 -3.86 -22.56 3.95
N SER A 249 -3.27 -21.63 4.73
CA SER A 249 -3.01 -20.26 4.27
C SER A 249 -1.63 -20.10 3.63
N ILE A 250 -0.60 -20.81 4.10
CA ILE A 250 0.78 -20.68 3.59
C ILE A 250 0.87 -21.21 2.18
N THR A 251 0.35 -22.42 1.97
CA THR A 251 0.27 -23.07 0.67
C THR A 251 -0.48 -22.16 -0.29
N GLN A 252 -1.66 -21.68 0.10
CA GLN A 252 -2.46 -20.76 -0.71
C GLN A 252 -1.69 -19.51 -1.13
N GLN A 253 -0.93 -18.89 -0.23
CA GLN A 253 -0.18 -17.67 -0.53
C GLN A 253 1.04 -17.91 -1.38
N VAL A 254 1.82 -18.94 -1.07
CA VAL A 254 2.99 -19.32 -1.86
C VAL A 254 2.55 -19.69 -3.27
N GLU A 255 1.47 -20.45 -3.39
CA GLU A 255 0.87 -20.76 -4.68
C GLU A 255 0.38 -19.49 -5.38
N THR A 256 -0.31 -18.59 -4.70
CA THR A 256 -0.76 -17.31 -5.28
C THR A 256 0.41 -16.45 -5.76
N ALA A 257 1.52 -16.43 -5.01
CA ALA A 257 2.74 -15.75 -5.40
C ALA A 257 3.39 -16.42 -6.61
N LEU A 258 3.49 -17.74 -6.60
CA LEU A 258 4.03 -18.51 -7.71
C LEU A 258 3.14 -18.41 -8.95
N TRP A 259 1.82 -18.27 -8.83
CA TRP A 259 0.94 -17.94 -9.95
C TRP A 259 1.32 -16.63 -10.63
N ARG A 260 1.71 -15.64 -9.82
CA ARG A 260 2.14 -14.34 -10.33
C ARG A 260 3.54 -14.44 -10.93
N ILE A 261 4.43 -15.25 -10.38
CA ILE A 261 5.84 -15.23 -10.77
C ILE A 261 6.18 -16.26 -11.85
N ALA A 262 5.62 -17.45 -11.71
CA ALA A 262 5.91 -18.66 -12.48
C ALA A 262 4.66 -19.58 -12.52
N PRO A 263 3.58 -19.18 -13.24
CA PRO A 263 2.32 -19.91 -13.28
C PRO A 263 2.47 -21.37 -13.74
N GLU A 264 3.49 -21.66 -14.56
CA GLU A 264 3.83 -23.01 -15.01
C GLU A 264 4.27 -23.96 -13.88
N LYS A 265 4.55 -23.43 -12.68
CA LYS A 265 4.95 -24.23 -11.51
C LYS A 265 3.79 -24.67 -10.62
N VAL A 266 2.59 -24.10 -10.79
CA VAL A 266 1.50 -24.25 -9.81
C VAL A 266 0.22 -24.83 -10.39
N GLY A 267 -0.07 -24.61 -11.67
CA GLY A 267 -1.29 -25.14 -12.28
C GLY A 267 -1.14 -25.60 -13.73
N LYS A 268 -2.30 -25.74 -14.39
CA LYS A 268 -2.42 -25.94 -15.83
C LYS A 268 -2.82 -24.61 -16.49
N PRO A 269 -1.94 -23.59 -16.53
CA PRO A 269 -2.26 -22.32 -17.16
C PRO A 269 -2.63 -22.56 -18.63
N LEU A 270 -3.72 -21.94 -19.08
CA LEU A 270 -4.01 -21.85 -20.50
C LEU A 270 -3.46 -20.52 -21.01
N VAL A 271 -2.40 -20.59 -21.81
CA VAL A 271 -1.93 -19.45 -22.59
C VAL A 271 -2.93 -19.24 -23.72
N VAL A 272 -3.59 -18.10 -23.71
CA VAL A 272 -4.62 -17.73 -24.70
C VAL A 272 -3.98 -17.23 -25.98
N GLU A 273 -2.89 -16.45 -25.86
CA GLU A 273 -2.16 -15.86 -26.97
C GLU A 273 -0.70 -15.68 -26.56
N ASP A 274 0.22 -16.09 -27.42
CA ASP A 274 1.65 -15.80 -27.31
C ASP A 274 1.95 -14.50 -28.07
N ALA A 275 2.65 -13.55 -27.42
CA ALA A 275 3.07 -12.26 -27.97
C ALA A 275 1.95 -11.22 -28.21
N THR A 276 1.37 -10.73 -27.12
CA THR A 276 0.56 -9.53 -27.08
C THR A 276 1.44 -8.33 -26.68
N PRO A 277 1.71 -7.35 -27.54
CA PRO A 277 2.22 -6.06 -27.09
C PRO A 277 1.06 -5.29 -26.43
N MET A 278 0.38 -5.89 -25.45
CA MET A 278 -0.75 -5.27 -24.75
C MET A 278 -0.25 -4.33 -23.66
N ILE A 279 0.95 -4.58 -23.14
CA ILE A 279 1.61 -3.78 -22.12
C ILE A 279 2.93 -3.30 -22.70
N ALA A 280 3.09 -1.98 -22.83
CA ALA A 280 4.36 -1.34 -23.14
C ALA A 280 4.68 -0.35 -22.02
N ASN A 281 5.91 -0.36 -21.52
CA ASN A 281 6.35 0.54 -20.45
C ASN A 281 5.42 0.57 -19.22
N ASP A 282 4.96 -0.60 -18.73
CA ASP A 282 3.99 -0.75 -17.62
C ASP A 282 2.61 -0.10 -17.87
N THR A 283 2.25 0.20 -19.12
CA THR A 283 0.94 0.76 -19.49
C THR A 283 0.23 -0.11 -20.51
N THR A 284 -1.10 -0.24 -20.39
CA THR A 284 -1.90 -0.93 -21.40
C THR A 284 -1.98 -0.11 -22.67
N ILE A 285 -1.53 -0.63 -23.81
CA ILE A 285 -1.71 0.07 -25.10
C ILE A 285 -3.00 -0.34 -25.82
N GLN A 286 -3.61 -1.44 -25.40
CA GLN A 286 -4.89 -1.95 -25.89
C GLN A 286 -5.81 -2.27 -24.72
N ALA A 287 -7.12 -2.19 -24.96
CA ALA A 287 -8.10 -2.60 -23.98
C ALA A 287 -8.25 -4.13 -23.97
N LEU A 288 -8.52 -4.68 -22.78
CA LEU A 288 -8.99 -6.05 -22.63
C LEU A 288 -10.39 -6.01 -22.04
N LYS A 289 -11.33 -6.66 -22.71
CA LYS A 289 -12.70 -6.83 -22.24
C LYS A 289 -12.88 -8.28 -21.82
N LEU A 290 -13.11 -8.48 -20.53
CA LEU A 290 -13.47 -9.77 -19.95
C LEU A 290 -14.98 -9.78 -19.73
N ILE A 291 -15.69 -10.68 -20.41
CA ILE A 291 -17.11 -10.90 -20.21
C ILE A 291 -17.29 -12.23 -19.49
N PHE A 292 -17.75 -12.17 -18.25
CA PHE A 292 -18.13 -13.35 -17.50
C PHE A 292 -19.63 -13.61 -17.72
N HIS A 293 -19.94 -14.75 -18.36
CA HIS A 293 -21.31 -15.24 -18.57
C HIS A 293 -22.29 -14.20 -19.14
N GLY A 294 -21.83 -13.32 -20.05
CA GLY A 294 -22.67 -12.30 -20.69
C GLY A 294 -23.29 -11.25 -19.76
N LYS A 295 -22.90 -11.18 -18.48
CA LYS A 295 -23.53 -10.30 -17.48
C LYS A 295 -22.55 -9.31 -16.86
N ARG A 296 -21.32 -9.72 -16.60
CA ARG A 296 -20.31 -8.89 -15.92
C ARG A 296 -19.18 -8.59 -16.87
N GLN A 297 -19.02 -7.31 -17.19
CA GLN A 297 -17.95 -6.80 -18.03
C GLN A 297 -16.88 -6.15 -17.14
N THR A 298 -15.65 -6.63 -17.27
CA THR A 298 -14.47 -5.90 -16.79
C THR A 298 -13.74 -5.35 -18.00
N LEU A 299 -13.59 -4.03 -18.07
CA LEU A 299 -12.83 -3.36 -19.13
C LEU A 299 -11.52 -2.85 -18.53
N ILE A 300 -10.41 -3.24 -19.14
CA ILE A 300 -9.12 -2.62 -18.90
C ILE A 300 -8.95 -1.54 -19.97
N PRO A 301 -9.07 -0.24 -19.68
CA PRO A 301 -8.87 0.77 -20.71
C PRO A 301 -7.37 0.90 -21.05
N PRO A 302 -7.04 1.35 -22.27
CA PRO A 302 -5.68 1.72 -22.62
C PRO A 302 -5.21 2.93 -21.79
N GLY A 303 -3.90 3.10 -21.67
CA GLY A 303 -3.24 4.19 -20.96
C GLY A 303 -3.29 4.10 -19.44
N ARG A 304 -3.76 3.00 -18.85
CA ARG A 304 -3.70 2.80 -17.40
C ARG A 304 -2.32 2.25 -17.02
N PRO A 305 -1.69 2.73 -15.93
CA PRO A 305 -0.57 2.01 -15.34
C PRO A 305 -1.11 0.68 -14.85
N VAL A 306 -0.63 -0.39 -15.47
CA VAL A 306 -0.96 -1.74 -15.07
C VAL A 306 0.29 -2.25 -14.37
N PRO A 307 0.21 -2.78 -13.13
CA PRO A 307 1.36 -3.46 -12.55
C PRO A 307 1.87 -4.48 -13.56
N ALA A 308 3.17 -4.79 -13.57
CA ALA A 308 3.80 -5.69 -14.57
C ALA A 308 3.06 -7.04 -14.78
N ILE A 309 2.13 -7.36 -13.89
CA ILE A 309 1.07 -8.35 -14.05
C ILE A 309 -0.30 -7.72 -13.74
N ALA A 310 -1.14 -7.58 -14.77
CA ALA A 310 -2.56 -7.27 -14.60
C ALA A 310 -3.29 -8.52 -14.10
N GLN A 311 -4.13 -8.40 -13.07
CA GLN A 311 -4.88 -9.54 -12.52
C GLN A 311 -6.34 -9.22 -12.33
N TYR A 312 -7.18 -10.15 -12.77
CA TYR A 312 -8.63 -10.04 -12.64
C TYR A 312 -9.14 -11.30 -11.98
N TRP A 313 -9.46 -11.17 -10.70
CA TRP A 313 -10.13 -12.20 -9.92
C TRP A 313 -11.64 -12.05 -10.07
N ASN A 314 -12.29 -13.11 -10.51
CA ASN A 314 -13.74 -13.23 -10.38
C ASN A 314 -14.06 -14.52 -9.62
N SER A 315 -14.70 -14.38 -8.47
CA SER A 315 -15.34 -15.48 -7.75
C SER A 315 -16.78 -15.57 -8.25
N ASP A 316 -16.97 -16.29 -9.35
CA ASP A 316 -18.30 -16.57 -9.89
C ASP A 316 -18.44 -18.09 -10.01
N PRO A 317 -19.56 -18.66 -9.52
CA PRO A 317 -19.82 -20.10 -9.59
C PRO A 317 -19.95 -20.66 -11.02
N ARG A 318 -19.94 -19.84 -12.09
CA ARG A 318 -20.26 -20.28 -13.46
C ARG A 318 -19.06 -20.21 -14.43
N PRO A 319 -18.76 -21.27 -15.19
CA PRO A 319 -17.43 -21.52 -15.78
C PRO A 319 -17.06 -20.78 -17.07
N ARG A 320 -17.89 -19.88 -17.63
CA ARG A 320 -17.68 -19.34 -18.98
C ARG A 320 -17.14 -17.91 -18.98
N LEU A 321 -15.97 -17.76 -19.60
CA LEU A 321 -15.27 -16.49 -19.82
C LEU A 321 -15.16 -16.23 -21.32
N THR A 322 -15.53 -15.02 -21.75
CA THR A 322 -15.27 -14.53 -23.11
C THR A 322 -14.26 -13.40 -23.06
N LEU A 323 -13.26 -13.45 -23.95
CA LEU A 323 -12.21 -12.45 -24.03
C LEU A 323 -12.25 -11.71 -25.36
N TYR A 324 -12.08 -10.38 -25.29
CA TYR A 324 -11.89 -9.52 -26.45
C TYR A 324 -10.74 -8.54 -26.20
N ARG A 325 -10.06 -8.12 -27.27
CA ARG A 325 -8.92 -7.19 -27.27
C ARG A 325 -9.15 -6.08 -28.29
N GLY A 326 -9.13 -4.80 -27.91
CA GLY A 326 -9.50 -3.73 -28.84
C GLY A 326 -9.30 -2.32 -28.32
N ALA A 327 -9.63 -1.31 -29.12
CA ALA A 327 -9.35 0.10 -28.83
C ALA A 327 -10.51 0.88 -28.17
N SER A 328 -11.69 0.27 -27.97
CA SER A 328 -12.92 1.03 -27.69
C SER A 328 -13.87 0.35 -26.71
N ALA A 329 -14.72 1.15 -26.07
CA ALA A 329 -15.89 0.69 -25.30
C ALA A 329 -17.08 0.25 -26.19
N SER A 330 -16.94 0.32 -27.52
CA SER A 330 -17.94 -0.09 -28.53
C SER A 330 -17.65 -1.47 -29.11
N GLU A 331 -18.68 -2.31 -29.21
CA GLU A 331 -18.57 -3.75 -29.51
C GLU A 331 -18.07 -4.11 -30.92
N ASP A 332 -18.16 -3.19 -31.89
CA ASP A 332 -17.93 -3.49 -33.31
C ASP A 332 -16.44 -3.46 -33.75
N THR A 333 -15.49 -3.19 -32.85
CA THR A 333 -14.05 -3.08 -33.20
C THR A 333 -13.12 -3.99 -32.40
N ASP A 334 -13.65 -4.81 -31.48
CA ASP A 334 -12.82 -5.61 -30.60
C ASP A 334 -12.46 -6.96 -31.25
N HIS A 335 -11.17 -7.32 -31.22
CA HIS A 335 -10.66 -8.60 -31.65
C HIS A 335 -11.07 -9.71 -30.67
N PHE A 336 -11.89 -10.64 -31.14
CA PHE A 336 -12.36 -11.77 -30.35
C PHE A 336 -11.23 -12.78 -30.08
N LEU A 337 -10.93 -13.03 -28.81
CA LEU A 337 -9.87 -13.96 -28.39
C LEU A 337 -10.40 -15.37 -28.10
N GLY A 338 -11.68 -15.55 -27.83
CA GLY A 338 -12.26 -16.88 -27.60
C GLY A 338 -13.27 -16.94 -26.46
N HIS A 339 -13.99 -18.07 -26.43
CA HIS A 339 -14.71 -18.52 -25.25
C HIS A 339 -13.83 -19.53 -24.50
N PHE A 340 -13.88 -19.48 -23.17
CA PHE A 340 -13.11 -20.33 -22.29
C PHE A 340 -14.02 -20.91 -21.21
N GLU A 341 -13.81 -22.18 -20.90
CA GLU A 341 -14.59 -22.91 -19.91
C GLU A 341 -13.67 -23.57 -18.88
N VAL A 342 -14.01 -23.37 -17.60
CA VAL A 342 -13.36 -24.05 -16.47
C VAL A 342 -13.92 -25.46 -16.34
N LEU A 343 -13.04 -26.46 -16.41
CA LEU A 343 -13.34 -27.88 -16.30
C LEU A 343 -13.07 -28.41 -14.89
N GLY A 344 -13.70 -29.53 -14.53
CA GLY A 344 -13.47 -30.19 -13.24
C GLY A 344 -14.17 -29.53 -12.05
N LEU A 345 -15.22 -28.74 -12.32
CA LEU A 345 -16.06 -28.14 -11.28
C LEU A 345 -16.76 -29.22 -10.42
N PRO A 346 -16.84 -29.04 -9.10
CA PRO A 346 -17.58 -29.94 -8.23
C PRO A 346 -19.09 -29.83 -8.50
N ALA A 347 -19.83 -30.93 -8.37
CA ALA A 347 -21.28 -30.98 -8.58
C ALA A 347 -22.11 -30.28 -7.48
N SER A 348 -21.47 -29.48 -6.62
CA SER A 348 -22.10 -28.82 -5.46
C SER A 348 -22.76 -27.51 -5.86
N ASP A 349 -23.89 -27.17 -5.21
CA ASP A 349 -24.55 -25.88 -5.35
C ASP A 349 -23.75 -24.70 -4.79
N ASN A 350 -22.71 -24.94 -3.98
CA ASN A 350 -21.86 -23.92 -3.38
C ASN A 350 -20.48 -23.85 -4.07
N LEU A 351 -20.48 -23.47 -5.34
CA LEU A 351 -19.28 -23.31 -6.15
C LEU A 351 -18.50 -22.05 -5.73
N ASN A 352 -17.34 -22.24 -5.10
CA ASN A 352 -16.37 -21.18 -4.83
C ASN A 352 -15.14 -21.36 -5.69
N VAL A 353 -15.28 -21.00 -6.97
CA VAL A 353 -14.20 -21.06 -7.95
C VAL A 353 -13.77 -19.66 -8.31
N SER A 354 -12.47 -19.44 -8.33
CA SER A 354 -11.89 -18.19 -8.79
C SER A 354 -11.22 -18.40 -10.13
N THR A 355 -11.65 -17.60 -11.11
CA THR A 355 -10.96 -17.51 -12.39
C THR A 355 -10.09 -16.26 -12.38
N LEU A 356 -8.83 -16.44 -12.76
CA LEU A 356 -7.82 -15.41 -12.82
C LEU A 356 -7.34 -15.25 -14.26
N CYS A 357 -7.49 -14.03 -14.79
CA CYS A 357 -6.81 -13.63 -16.03
C CYS A 357 -5.58 -12.81 -15.68
N ILE A 358 -4.44 -13.24 -16.20
CA ILE A 358 -3.13 -12.60 -16.07
C ILE A 358 -2.71 -12.05 -17.42
N VAL A 359 -2.34 -10.77 -17.45
CA VAL A 359 -1.60 -10.19 -18.59
C VAL A 359 -0.18 -9.91 -18.11
N ALA A 360 0.79 -10.69 -18.60
CA ALA A 360 2.19 -10.60 -18.19
C ALA A 360 3.11 -11.08 -19.32
N ASN A 361 4.29 -10.49 -19.46
CA ASN A 361 5.32 -10.89 -20.44
C ASN A 361 4.78 -11.09 -21.86
N GLU A 362 3.94 -10.18 -22.33
CA GLU A 362 3.29 -10.29 -23.64
C GLU A 362 2.42 -11.55 -23.81
N GLN A 363 1.85 -12.09 -22.72
CA GLN A 363 0.95 -13.22 -22.77
C GLN A 363 -0.33 -12.92 -22.02
N ILE A 364 -1.44 -13.47 -22.51
CA ILE A 364 -2.71 -13.56 -21.78
C ILE A 364 -2.82 -14.98 -21.25
N ILE A 365 -2.83 -15.14 -19.93
CA ILE A 365 -2.83 -16.43 -19.26
C ILE A 365 -4.10 -16.56 -18.44
N LEU A 366 -4.83 -17.66 -18.63
CA LEU A 366 -6.02 -17.99 -17.85
C LEU A 366 -5.75 -19.12 -16.88
N CYS A 367 -6.27 -18.95 -15.66
CA CYS A 367 -6.07 -19.86 -14.55
C CYS A 367 -7.37 -19.99 -13.74
N ALA A 368 -7.65 -21.17 -13.18
CA ALA A 368 -8.80 -21.37 -12.31
C ALA A 368 -8.42 -22.20 -11.07
N ARG A 369 -8.96 -21.83 -9.91
CA ARG A 369 -8.79 -22.54 -8.64
C ARG A 369 -10.13 -22.80 -8.00
N ASP A 370 -10.31 -24.02 -7.50
CA ASP A 370 -11.37 -24.35 -6.55
C ASP A 370 -10.91 -23.98 -5.15
N ASN A 371 -11.49 -22.91 -4.58
CA ASN A 371 -11.08 -22.39 -3.28
C ASN A 371 -11.52 -23.28 -2.11
N HIS A 372 -12.43 -24.24 -2.33
CA HIS A 372 -12.87 -25.18 -1.30
C HIS A 372 -11.98 -26.41 -1.24
N ARG A 373 -11.69 -27.00 -2.41
CA ARG A 373 -10.84 -28.20 -2.50
C ARG A 373 -9.35 -27.89 -2.54
N ASP A 374 -9.03 -26.62 -2.70
CA ASP A 374 -7.67 -26.12 -2.86
C ASP A 374 -6.90 -26.76 -4.02
N VAL A 375 -7.61 -26.97 -5.14
CA VAL A 375 -7.06 -27.59 -6.34
C VAL A 375 -7.21 -26.69 -7.54
N PHE A 376 -6.24 -26.75 -8.44
CA PHE A 376 -6.30 -26.06 -9.71
C PHE A 376 -7.17 -26.81 -10.71
N LEU A 377 -8.02 -26.05 -11.37
CA LEU A 377 -8.93 -26.51 -12.40
C LEU A 377 -8.31 -26.27 -13.77
N GLU A 378 -8.68 -27.12 -14.72
CA GLU A 378 -8.25 -27.00 -16.10
C GLU A 378 -9.13 -25.98 -16.82
N ILE A 379 -8.55 -25.18 -17.71
CA ILE A 379 -9.30 -24.26 -18.56
C ILE A 379 -9.10 -24.71 -20.01
N ARG A 380 -10.20 -24.74 -20.75
CA ARG A 380 -10.19 -25.09 -22.18
C ARG A 380 -10.84 -23.97 -22.99
N ARG A 381 -10.28 -23.70 -24.18
CA ARG A 381 -10.93 -22.87 -25.19
C ARG A 381 -12.11 -23.64 -25.79
N VAL A 382 -13.29 -23.04 -25.77
CA VAL A 382 -14.49 -23.55 -26.43
C VAL A 382 -14.62 -22.82 -27.75
N GLU A 383 -14.29 -23.47 -28.85
CA GLU A 383 -14.59 -22.92 -30.17
C GLU A 383 -16.11 -22.95 -30.35
N THR A 384 -16.72 -21.79 -30.58
CA THR A 384 -18.03 -21.75 -31.25
C THR A 384 -17.77 -22.06 -32.71
N GLU A 385 -18.42 -23.11 -33.21
CA GLU A 385 -18.51 -23.44 -34.63
C GLU A 385 -18.57 -22.18 -35.48
N ALA A 386 -17.82 -22.19 -36.58
CA ALA A 386 -17.82 -21.14 -37.57
C ALA A 386 -19.27 -20.74 -37.90
N VAL A 387 -19.63 -19.49 -37.59
CA VAL A 387 -20.80 -18.89 -38.23
C VAL A 387 -20.42 -18.76 -39.70
N LYS A 388 -20.94 -19.70 -40.50
CA LYS A 388 -20.86 -19.71 -41.97
C LYS A 388 -21.45 -18.43 -42.56
#